data_AF-K7TQY0-F1
#
_entry.id   AF-K7TQY0-F1
#
_cell.length_a   1.000
_cell.length_b   1.000
_cell.length_c   1.000
_cell.angle_alpha   90.00
_cell.angle_beta   90.00
_cell.angle_gamma   90.00
#
_symmetry.space_group_name_H-M   'P 1'
#
loop_
_entity.id
_entity.type
_entity.pdbx_description
1 polymer ?
#
loop_
_entity_poly.entity_id
_entity_poly.type
_entity_poly.pdbx_seq_one_letter_code
_entity_poly.pdbx_strand_id
1 'polypeptide(L)'
;MEKVFSEVGSKSEMLSIKLQREAIRADGQTQLSHEIALELSQRSAAAGLRPIGAVVFMQRGVLKVCLRTTDSTVNTSEIAKAYGGGGKRSSSSFTLRMDEFNIWTSVNS
;
A
#
# COMPACT_ATOMS: atom_id res chain seq x y z
N MET A 1 -15.22 -17.01 -17.22
CA MET A 1 -14.44 -15.97 -17.90
C MET A 1 -13.45 -15.39 -16.89
N GLU A 2 -12.50 -16.20 -16.44
CA GLU A 2 -11.36 -15.75 -15.64
C GLU A 2 -10.16 -15.83 -16.56
N LYS A 3 -9.69 -14.68 -17.06
CA LYS A 3 -8.49 -14.64 -17.90
C LYS A 3 -7.29 -14.93 -17.00
N VAL A 4 -6.73 -16.11 -17.22
CA VAL A 4 -5.37 -16.56 -16.94
C VAL A 4 -4.40 -15.37 -16.94
N PHE A 5 -3.92 -14.97 -15.76
CA PHE A 5 -2.80 -14.04 -15.64
C PHE A 5 -1.52 -14.84 -15.83
N SER A 6 -0.84 -14.56 -16.94
CA SER A 6 0.45 -15.12 -17.32
C SER A 6 1.51 -14.90 -16.24
N GLU A 7 2.20 -15.99 -15.94
CA GLU A 7 3.13 -16.20 -14.85
C GLU A 7 4.54 -15.67 -15.20
N VAL A 8 4.72 -14.34 -15.28
CA VAL A 8 6.06 -13.72 -15.26
C VAL A 8 5.98 -12.30 -14.66
N GLY A 9 5.74 -12.19 -13.35
CA GLY A 9 5.90 -10.93 -12.63
C GLY A 9 6.83 -11.16 -11.45
N SER A 10 7.88 -10.35 -11.32
CA SER A 10 8.77 -10.42 -10.14
C SER A 10 7.93 -10.34 -8.86
N LYS A 11 8.37 -10.99 -7.77
CA LYS A 11 7.71 -10.85 -6.45
C LYS A 11 7.46 -9.38 -6.08
N SER A 12 8.35 -8.48 -6.50
CA SER A 12 8.20 -7.03 -6.31
C SER A 12 7.04 -6.42 -7.11
N GLU A 13 6.82 -6.83 -8.36
CA GLU A 13 5.67 -6.39 -9.18
C GLU A 13 4.36 -6.91 -8.62
N MET A 14 4.31 -8.17 -8.19
CA MET A 14 3.12 -8.76 -7.59
C MET A 14 2.78 -8.12 -6.22
N LEU A 15 3.81 -7.77 -5.43
CA LEU A 15 3.67 -6.98 -4.20
C LEU A 15 3.15 -5.56 -4.49
N SER A 16 3.63 -4.95 -5.59
CA SER A 16 3.21 -3.63 -6.03
C SER A 16 1.74 -3.60 -6.43
N ILE A 17 1.28 -4.54 -7.28
CA ILE A 17 -0.10 -4.61 -7.79
C ILE A 17 -1.13 -4.83 -6.68
N LYS A 18 -0.81 -5.68 -5.69
CA LYS A 18 -1.72 -5.93 -4.56
C LYS A 18 -1.84 -4.72 -3.63
N LEU A 19 -0.72 -4.06 -3.34
CA LEU A 19 -0.72 -2.86 -2.49
C LEU A 19 -1.47 -1.69 -3.13
N GLN A 20 -1.43 -1.56 -4.46
CA GLN A 20 -2.15 -0.53 -5.21
C GLN A 20 -3.67 -0.60 -5.03
N ARG A 21 -4.24 -1.81 -5.05
CA ARG A 21 -5.69 -2.02 -4.89
C ARG A 21 -6.19 -1.66 -3.50
N GLU A 22 -5.30 -1.67 -2.53
CA GLU A 22 -5.57 -1.43 -1.11
C GLU A 22 -5.23 0.01 -0.69
N ALA A 23 -4.94 0.89 -1.65
CA ALA A 23 -4.44 2.23 -1.42
C ALA A 23 -5.42 3.35 -1.73
N ILE A 24 -5.55 4.30 -0.81
CA ILE A 24 -6.34 5.53 -1.00
C ILE A 24 -5.42 6.76 -0.95
N ARG A 25 -5.63 7.69 -1.88
CA ARG A 25 -5.00 9.01 -1.85
C ARG A 25 -5.82 9.96 -0.96
N ALA A 26 -5.21 10.48 0.10
CA ALA A 26 -5.85 11.31 1.12
C ALA A 26 -5.08 12.63 1.33
N ASP A 27 -4.79 13.33 0.24
CA ASP A 27 -4.15 14.65 0.29
C ASP A 27 -4.98 15.62 1.15
N GLY A 28 -4.32 16.33 2.07
CA GLY A 28 -4.98 17.27 2.98
C GLY A 28 -5.71 16.64 4.18
N GLN A 29 -5.81 15.32 4.27
CA GLN A 29 -6.45 14.60 5.40
C GLN A 29 -5.45 13.74 6.19
N THR A 30 -4.22 14.22 6.35
CA THR A 30 -3.11 13.45 6.93
C THR A 30 -3.39 13.03 8.37
N GLN A 31 -4.16 13.82 9.15
CA GLN A 31 -4.55 13.47 10.52
C GLN A 31 -5.43 12.20 10.60
N LEU A 32 -6.18 11.88 9.55
CA LEU A 32 -7.04 10.68 9.50
C LEU A 32 -6.34 9.47 8.86
N SER A 33 -5.11 9.63 8.37
CA SER A 33 -4.40 8.57 7.65
C SER A 33 -4.24 7.28 8.45
N HIS A 34 -4.16 7.37 9.78
CA HIS A 34 -4.10 6.20 10.64
C HIS A 34 -5.41 5.41 10.64
N GLU A 35 -6.52 6.09 10.92
CA GLU A 35 -7.86 5.48 11.01
C GLU A 35 -8.31 4.93 9.65
N ILE A 36 -8.12 5.71 8.58
CA ILE A 36 -8.43 5.29 7.21
C ILE A 36 -7.64 4.03 6.84
N ALA A 37 -6.34 3.98 7.15
CA ALA A 37 -5.53 2.81 6.84
C ALA A 37 -5.91 1.57 7.68
N LEU A 38 -6.37 1.74 8.92
CA LEU A 38 -6.89 0.62 9.72
C LEU A 38 -8.20 0.08 9.15
N GLU A 39 -9.14 0.96 8.80
CA GLU A 39 -10.41 0.60 8.17
C GLU A 39 -10.16 -0.13 6.83
N LEU A 40 -9.24 0.38 6.01
CA LEU A 40 -8.85 -0.28 4.75
C LEU A 40 -8.24 -1.66 4.99
N SER A 41 -7.41 -1.82 6.03
CA SER A 41 -6.88 -3.14 6.40
C SER A 41 -7.99 -4.14 6.72
N GLN A 42 -9.03 -3.71 7.45
CA GLN A 42 -10.15 -4.58 7.81
C GLN A 42 -11.01 -4.93 6.60
N ARG A 43 -11.29 -3.94 5.73
CA ARG A 43 -12.02 -4.16 4.47
C ARG A 43 -11.28 -5.11 3.54
N SER A 44 -9.96 -4.94 3.43
CA SER A 44 -9.11 -5.83 2.63
C SER A 44 -9.16 -7.26 3.16
N ALA A 45 -9.06 -7.44 4.49
CA ALA A 45 -9.22 -8.73 5.13
C ALA A 45 -10.60 -9.37 4.84
N ALA A 46 -11.68 -8.59 4.96
CA ALA A 46 -13.04 -9.04 4.69
C ALA A 46 -13.27 -9.42 3.22
N ALA A 47 -12.52 -8.82 2.30
CA ALA A 47 -12.51 -9.16 0.87
C ALA A 47 -11.64 -10.38 0.54
N GLY A 48 -11.02 -11.04 1.53
CA GLY A 48 -10.09 -12.15 1.31
C GLY A 48 -8.75 -11.74 0.70
N LEU A 49 -8.45 -10.44 0.71
CA LEU A 49 -7.18 -9.87 0.27
C LEU A 49 -6.20 -9.78 1.43
N ARG A 50 -5.00 -9.23 1.17
CA ARG A 50 -4.00 -9.10 2.21
C ARG A 50 -4.49 -8.04 3.21
N PRO A 51 -4.49 -8.30 4.52
CA PRO A 51 -5.06 -7.37 5.50
C PRO A 51 -4.10 -6.19 5.72
N ILE A 52 -3.98 -5.32 4.73
CA ILE A 52 -3.19 -4.10 4.74
C ILE A 52 -4.06 -2.97 4.22
N GLY A 53 -4.01 -1.83 4.89
CA GLY A 53 -4.50 -0.58 4.34
C GLY A 53 -3.34 0.34 4.04
N ALA A 54 -3.37 0.92 2.84
CA ALA A 54 -2.40 1.90 2.41
C ALA A 54 -3.08 3.27 2.24
N VAL A 55 -2.47 4.32 2.79
CA VAL A 55 -2.91 5.70 2.58
C VAL A 55 -1.75 6.50 2.02
N VAL A 56 -2.00 7.19 0.92
CA VAL A 56 -1.01 8.00 0.21
C VAL A 56 -1.35 9.47 0.35
N PHE A 57 -0.39 10.29 0.74
CA PHE A 57 -0.57 11.74 0.81
C PHE A 57 0.72 12.49 0.52
N MET A 58 0.59 13.70 -0.02
CA MET A 58 1.71 14.62 -0.21
C MET A 58 2.23 15.14 1.13
N GLN A 59 3.54 14.97 1.35
CA GLN A 59 4.27 15.54 2.47
C GLN A 59 5.57 16.16 1.96
N ARG A 60 5.71 17.48 2.08
CA ARG A 60 6.94 18.22 1.69
C ARG A 60 7.43 17.94 0.26
N GLY A 61 6.51 17.81 -0.69
CA GLY A 61 6.86 17.59 -2.10
C GLY A 61 7.06 16.14 -2.52
N VAL A 62 6.94 15.17 -1.59
CA VAL A 62 7.00 13.73 -1.88
C VAL A 62 5.69 13.04 -1.47
N LEU A 63 5.36 11.93 -2.13
CA LEU A 63 4.22 11.12 -1.75
C LEU A 63 4.63 10.17 -0.63
N LYS A 64 4.02 10.31 0.53
CA LYS A 64 4.21 9.37 1.63
C LYS A 64 3.13 8.31 1.57
N VAL A 65 3.55 7.05 1.57
CA VAL A 65 2.68 5.88 1.66
C VAL A 65 2.75 5.36 3.09
N CYS A 66 1.62 5.39 3.79
CA CYS A 66 1.46 4.86 5.14
C CYS A 66 0.74 3.53 5.10
N LEU A 67 1.33 2.51 5.71
CA LEU A 67 0.80 1.15 5.79
C LEU A 67 0.32 0.85 7.21
N ARG A 68 -0.88 0.29 7.32
CA ARG A 68 -1.42 -0.25 8.59
C ARG A 68 -1.93 -1.66 8.38
N THR A 69 -1.83 -2.45 9.44
CA THR A 69 -2.51 -3.74 9.55
C THR A 69 -2.97 -3.96 10.98
N THR A 70 -4.15 -4.55 11.13
CA THR A 70 -4.63 -5.11 12.42
C THR A 70 -4.27 -6.58 12.58
N ASP A 71 -3.70 -7.21 11.55
CA ASP A 71 -3.36 -8.62 11.55
C ASP A 71 -1.92 -8.84 12.06
N SER A 72 -1.77 -9.73 13.04
CA SER A 72 -0.48 -10.03 13.68
C SER A 72 0.46 -10.87 12.80
N THR A 73 -0.08 -11.52 11.77
CA THR A 73 0.65 -12.36 10.80
C THR A 73 1.29 -11.54 9.69
N VAL A 74 0.87 -10.29 9.51
CA VAL A 74 1.38 -9.41 8.46
C VAL A 74 2.45 -8.46 9.00
N ASN A 75 3.59 -8.42 8.32
CA ASN A 75 4.67 -7.48 8.59
C ASN A 75 4.73 -6.38 7.53
N THR A 76 4.12 -5.23 7.80
CA THR A 76 4.16 -4.07 6.88
C THR A 76 5.57 -3.49 6.73
N SER A 77 6.44 -3.65 7.74
CA SER A 77 7.79 -3.10 7.71
C SER A 77 8.67 -3.71 6.62
N GLU A 78 8.44 -4.97 6.24
CA GLU A 78 9.15 -5.62 5.14
C GLU A 78 8.81 -4.98 3.79
N ILE A 79 7.54 -4.61 3.60
CA ILE A 79 7.09 -3.89 2.42
C ILE A 79 7.76 -2.51 2.39
N ALA A 80 7.66 -1.76 3.49
CA ALA A 80 8.25 -0.43 3.55
C ALA A 80 9.76 -0.45 3.26
N LYS A 81 10.51 -1.44 3.80
CA LYS A 81 11.94 -1.61 3.53
C LYS A 81 12.26 -1.88 2.06
N ALA A 82 11.41 -2.64 1.36
CA ALA A 82 11.59 -2.90 -0.07
C ALA A 82 11.50 -1.61 -0.92
N TYR A 83 10.83 -0.57 -0.40
CA TYR A 83 10.73 0.76 -1.00
C TYR A 83 11.63 1.80 -0.31
N GLY A 84 12.65 1.38 0.44
CA GLY A 84 13.58 2.28 1.13
C GLY A 84 13.01 3.00 2.36
N GLY A 85 11.82 2.62 2.82
CA GLY A 85 11.20 3.10 4.05
C GLY A 85 11.41 2.19 5.26
N GLY A 86 10.52 2.30 6.25
CA GLY A 86 10.62 1.50 7.48
C GLY A 86 9.46 1.70 8.44
N GLY A 87 9.56 1.07 9.61
CA GLY A 87 8.57 1.18 10.69
C GLY A 87 8.45 -0.08 11.52
N LYS A 88 7.33 -0.18 12.23
CA LYS A 88 6.94 -1.33 13.05
C LYS A 88 6.18 -2.36 12.21
N ARG A 89 6.02 -3.57 12.75
CA ARG A 89 5.29 -4.66 12.10
C ARG A 89 3.89 -4.24 11.62
N SER A 90 3.11 -3.58 12.48
CA SER A 90 1.74 -3.15 12.20
C SER A 90 1.60 -1.74 11.59
N SER A 91 2.72 -1.03 11.43
CA SER A 91 2.73 0.41 11.18
C SER A 91 4.04 0.83 10.53
N SER A 92 4.04 1.04 9.23
CA SER A 92 5.24 1.45 8.50
C SER A 92 4.92 2.44 7.39
N SER A 93 5.95 3.06 6.82
CA SER A 93 5.79 3.98 5.71
C SER A 93 7.03 4.06 4.85
N PHE A 94 6.83 4.44 3.60
CA PHE A 94 7.88 4.76 2.64
C PHE A 94 7.45 5.98 1.83
N THR A 95 8.37 6.51 1.02
CA THR A 95 8.11 7.64 0.14
C THR A 95 8.27 7.23 -1.30
N LEU A 96 7.38 7.73 -2.15
CA LEU A 96 7.45 7.62 -3.60
C LEU A 96 7.58 9.01 -4.21
N ARG A 97 8.26 9.08 -5.35
CA ARG A 97 8.16 10.22 -6.26
C ARG A 97 6.86 10.14 -7.06
N MET A 98 6.46 11.26 -7.65
CA MET A 98 5.21 11.34 -8.42
C MET A 98 5.24 10.44 -9.67
N ASP A 99 6.38 10.34 -10.35
CA ASP A 99 6.60 9.45 -11.48
C ASP A 99 6.51 7.97 -11.07
N GLU A 100 7.15 7.60 -9.96
CA GLU A 100 7.05 6.25 -9.39
C GLU A 100 5.59 5.91 -9.00
N PHE A 101 4.87 6.87 -8.42
CA PHE A 101 3.46 6.72 -8.08
C PHE A 101 2.54 6.64 -9.31
N ASN A 102 2.85 7.35 -10.38
CA ASN A 102 2.09 7.26 -11.62
C ASN A 102 2.28 5.90 -12.27
N ILE A 103 3.51 5.37 -12.28
CA ILE A 103 3.77 3.98 -12.68
C ILE A 103 2.99 3.03 -11.77
N TRP A 104 3.02 3.28 -10.45
CA TRP A 104 2.28 2.49 -9.47
C TRP A 104 0.76 2.52 -9.72
N THR A 105 0.16 3.64 -10.11
CA THR A 105 -1.30 3.68 -10.35
C THR A 105 -1.71 3.25 -11.77
N SER A 106 -0.82 3.39 -12.76
CA SER A 106 -1.11 3.11 -14.18
C SER A 106 -1.21 1.62 -14.54
N VAL A 107 -0.75 0.68 -13.69
CA VAL A 107 -0.85 -0.77 -13.98
C VAL A 107 -2.28 -1.31 -13.77
N ASN A 108 -3.22 -0.51 -13.27
CA ASN A 108 -4.59 -0.92 -12.95
C ASN A 108 -5.68 -0.09 -13.67
N SER A 109 -5.33 0.79 -14.62
CA SER A 109 -6.30 1.52 -15.46
C SER A 109 -6.77 0.73 -16.66
#